data_AF-A0A259BDA8-F1
#
_entry.id   AF-A0A259BDA8-F1
#
_cell.length_a   1.000
_cell.length_b   1.000
_cell.length_c   1.000
_cell.angle_alpha   90.00
_cell.angle_beta   90.00
_cell.angle_gamma   90.00
#
_symmetry.space_group_name_H-M   'P 1'
#
loop_
_entity.id
_entity.type
_entity.pdbx_description
1 polymer ?
#
loop_
_entity_poly.entity_id
_entity_poly.type
_entity_poly.pdbx_seq_one_letter_code
_entity_poly.pdbx_strand_id
1 'polypeptide(L)'
;MSIVDYSADYLATDVCAHLPLPDLSAPRVFPVQIQRAATLLDLIQTEGAPSDRALAHAFRAERSMGKRDRNQLQVLVFFVLRYWRSLDALMDLPADAERGSSLQRLGVVLALADRLDDTLAALTGVDSAAITHRLAQPMSLAAQLSLSDGDMQRLRAAFGAQAVSVGLALLARAPLDIRTNTRVTTTEALRAELHAAGILSEPIAGLAQGVRLADNAALTTLAAFKAGAFEVQDAGSQWIIEACQAESGMSVLDLCAGAGGKALGLAQAVGDTGRVLACDVDFERLSRLPERSERAGWTNIECQPIDHGRDREVLRRAPFDRVLIDAPCSGSGTVRRHPELKQAVIDLAALGAIQSQLLDDGAQVTRPDGLLIYATCSLWLDENEAQIDAFLRRHPAWRLEPLPATITAFVAPPAVEPACGMARIRPDIHGGDGFFFAVLRAPI
;
A
#
# COMPACT_ATOMS: atom_id res chain seq x y z
N MET A 1 21.68 21.71 -6.83
CA MET A 1 20.32 22.16 -6.45
C MET A 1 20.25 22.10 -4.94
N SER A 2 19.95 23.22 -4.29
CA SER A 2 20.04 23.41 -2.84
C SER A 2 19.16 22.42 -2.09
N ILE A 3 19.78 21.60 -1.24
CA ILE A 3 19.12 20.78 -0.23
C ILE A 3 18.50 21.76 0.77
N VAL A 4 17.17 21.77 0.89
CA VAL A 4 16.49 22.53 1.93
C VAL A 4 16.67 21.75 3.22
N ASP A 5 17.51 22.29 4.10
CA ASP A 5 17.79 21.74 5.42
C ASP A 5 16.59 22.00 6.34
N TYR A 6 15.69 21.02 6.43
CA TYR A 6 14.60 21.02 7.41
C TYR A 6 15.14 20.51 8.73
N SER A 7 15.55 21.42 9.61
CA SER A 7 15.89 21.09 10.99
C SER A 7 14.69 20.39 11.68
N ALA A 8 14.93 19.19 12.21
CA ALA A 8 13.92 18.30 12.80
C ALA A 8 13.09 18.93 13.95
N ASP A 9 13.61 19.97 14.60
CA ASP A 9 12.92 20.63 15.72
C ASP A 9 11.77 21.56 15.29
N TYR A 10 11.73 22.01 14.03
CA TYR A 10 10.66 22.89 13.53
C TYR A 10 9.40 22.14 13.07
N LEU A 11 9.49 20.83 12.82
CA LEU A 11 8.34 20.01 12.42
C LEU A 11 7.62 19.35 13.61
N ALA A 12 8.16 19.43 14.82
CA ALA A 12 7.61 18.77 16.00
C ALA A 12 6.52 19.59 16.72
N THR A 13 6.43 20.91 16.49
CA THR A 13 5.54 21.81 17.24
C THR A 13 4.24 22.19 16.52
N ASP A 14 4.07 21.82 15.24
CA ASP A 14 2.92 22.23 14.42
C ASP A 14 2.31 21.08 13.58
N VAL A 15 2.43 19.83 14.07
CA VAL A 15 1.81 18.66 13.44
C VAL A 15 0.28 18.76 13.61
N CYS A 16 -0.38 19.33 12.61
CA CYS A 16 -1.82 19.59 12.53
C CYS A 16 -2.40 20.33 13.74
N ALA A 17 -2.19 21.65 13.79
CA ALA A 17 -3.06 22.53 14.58
C ALA A 17 -4.56 22.31 14.24
N HIS A 18 -4.88 21.82 13.04
CA HIS A 18 -6.25 21.51 12.61
C HIS A 18 -6.34 20.23 11.77
N LEU A 19 -7.27 19.33 12.12
CA LEU A 19 -7.74 18.25 11.25
C LEU A 19 -8.28 18.85 9.95
N PRO A 20 -8.01 18.25 8.76
CA PRO A 20 -8.54 18.78 7.52
C PRO A 20 -10.07 18.68 7.52
N LEU A 21 -10.73 19.62 6.86
CA LEU A 21 -12.18 19.59 6.70
C LEU A 21 -12.56 18.52 5.66
N PRO A 22 -13.63 17.74 5.91
CA PRO A 22 -14.14 16.79 4.91
C PRO A 22 -14.73 17.55 3.71
N ASP A 23 -14.35 17.15 2.50
CA ASP A 23 -14.85 17.75 1.25
C ASP A 23 -16.24 17.18 0.87
N LEU A 24 -17.27 17.63 1.60
CA LEU A 24 -18.65 17.18 1.37
C LEU A 24 -19.24 17.87 0.13
N SER A 25 -19.42 17.10 -0.95
CA SER A 25 -19.91 17.63 -2.23
C SER A 25 -21.38 18.06 -2.26
N ALA A 26 -22.16 17.74 -1.22
CA ALA A 26 -23.56 18.11 -1.12
C ALA A 26 -23.78 19.13 0.02
N PRO A 27 -24.54 20.21 -0.19
CA PRO A 27 -24.75 21.24 0.82
C PRO A 27 -25.63 20.75 1.98
N ARG A 28 -26.50 19.76 1.76
CA ARG A 28 -27.36 19.17 2.78
C ARG A 28 -27.07 17.68 2.91
N VAL A 29 -26.95 17.22 4.14
CA VAL A 29 -26.77 15.81 4.50
C VAL A 29 -28.05 15.30 5.16
N PHE A 30 -28.50 14.11 4.78
CA PHE A 30 -29.73 13.51 5.30
C PHE A 30 -29.44 12.35 6.26
N PRO A 31 -30.29 12.11 7.27
CA PRO A 31 -30.14 10.99 8.23
C PRO A 31 -29.86 9.63 7.58
N VAL A 32 -30.57 9.31 6.49
CA VAL A 32 -30.39 8.04 5.75
C VAL A 32 -28.99 7.89 5.15
N GLN A 33 -28.36 8.98 4.72
CA GLN A 33 -27.00 8.96 4.18
C GLN A 33 -25.99 8.65 5.29
N ILE A 34 -26.19 9.22 6.49
CA ILE A 34 -25.34 8.98 7.66
C ILE A 34 -25.49 7.56 8.20
N GLN A 35 -26.72 7.06 8.31
CA GLN A 35 -26.97 5.67 8.69
C GLN A 35 -26.32 4.70 7.69
N ARG A 36 -26.45 4.96 6.38
CA ARG A 36 -25.80 4.15 5.34
C ARG A 36 -24.28 4.14 5.49
N ALA A 37 -23.66 5.30 5.74
CA ALA A 37 -22.23 5.39 5.98
C ALA A 37 -21.80 4.64 7.25
N ALA A 38 -22.58 4.73 8.33
CA ALA A 38 -22.31 4.02 9.58
C ALA A 38 -22.37 2.50 9.38
N THR A 39 -23.43 1.98 8.75
CA THR A 39 -23.56 0.55 8.45
C THR A 39 -22.39 0.03 7.61
N LEU A 40 -21.94 0.81 6.62
CA LEU A 40 -20.80 0.41 5.79
C LEU A 40 -19.48 0.42 6.58
N LEU A 41 -19.27 1.40 7.47
CA LEU A 41 -18.11 1.43 8.35
C LEU A 41 -18.11 0.21 9.28
N ASP A 42 -19.24 -0.08 9.93
CA ASP A 42 -19.39 -1.23 10.82
C ASP A 42 -19.14 -2.55 10.09
N LEU A 43 -19.63 -2.69 8.85
CA LEU A 43 -19.33 -3.84 7.98
C LEU A 43 -17.82 -3.99 7.74
N ILE A 44 -17.14 -2.91 7.34
CA ILE A 44 -15.69 -2.93 7.10
C ILE A 44 -14.93 -3.36 8.36
N GLN A 45 -15.36 -2.90 9.54
CA GLN A 45 -14.71 -3.25 10.80
C GLN A 45 -14.96 -4.69 11.23
N THR A 46 -16.19 -5.17 11.10
CA THR A 46 -16.60 -6.48 11.61
C THR A 46 -16.18 -7.61 10.68
N GLU A 47 -16.26 -7.40 9.36
CA GLU A 47 -15.93 -8.42 8.37
C GLU A 47 -14.47 -8.31 7.87
N GLY A 48 -13.77 -7.21 8.19
CA GLY A 48 -12.41 -6.96 7.70
C GLY A 48 -12.32 -6.80 6.18
N ALA A 49 -13.43 -6.50 5.51
CA ALA A 49 -13.48 -6.32 4.07
C ALA A 49 -12.74 -5.04 3.65
N PRO A 50 -11.90 -5.07 2.59
CA PRO A 50 -11.27 -3.86 2.10
C PRO A 50 -12.28 -2.79 1.71
N SER A 51 -11.98 -1.55 2.07
CA SER A 51 -12.93 -0.44 2.01
C SER A 51 -13.44 -0.15 0.59
N ASP A 52 -12.58 -0.30 -0.42
CA ASP A 52 -12.92 -0.17 -1.83
C ASP A 52 -13.90 -1.25 -2.31
N ARG A 53 -13.68 -2.51 -1.91
CA ARG A 53 -14.55 -3.65 -2.21
C ARG A 53 -15.90 -3.50 -1.52
N ALA A 54 -15.91 -3.08 -0.26
CA ALA A 54 -17.13 -2.85 0.51
C ALA A 54 -17.98 -1.73 -0.14
N LEU A 55 -17.37 -0.61 -0.53
CA LEU A 55 -18.03 0.46 -1.28
C LEU A 55 -18.58 -0.01 -2.63
N ALA A 56 -17.77 -0.75 -3.40
CA ALA A 56 -18.20 -1.28 -4.69
C ALA A 56 -19.37 -2.27 -4.56
N HIS A 57 -19.41 -3.05 -3.48
CA HIS A 57 -20.55 -3.92 -3.16
C HIS A 57 -21.79 -3.09 -2.82
N ALA A 58 -21.67 -2.10 -1.93
CA ALA A 58 -22.77 -1.20 -1.57
C ALA A 58 -23.38 -0.48 -2.79
N PHE A 59 -22.54 0.03 -3.71
CA PHE A 59 -23.01 0.68 -4.94
C PHE A 59 -23.69 -0.26 -5.92
N ARG A 60 -23.33 -1.56 -5.93
CA ARG A 60 -23.99 -2.57 -6.77
C ARG A 60 -25.34 -3.00 -6.19
N ALA A 61 -25.42 -3.09 -4.86
CA ALA A 61 -26.65 -3.43 -4.15
C ALA A 61 -27.73 -2.33 -4.30
N GLU A 62 -27.33 -1.05 -4.30
CA GLU A 62 -28.25 0.09 -4.42
C GLU A 62 -28.07 0.86 -5.74
N ARG A 63 -28.56 0.27 -6.84
CA ARG A 63 -28.38 0.83 -8.18
C ARG A 63 -29.03 2.21 -8.38
N SER A 64 -30.06 2.54 -7.60
CA SER A 64 -30.74 3.84 -7.62
C SER A 64 -29.91 4.99 -7.05
N MET A 65 -28.80 4.71 -6.36
CA MET A 65 -27.95 5.75 -5.76
C MET A 65 -27.28 6.60 -6.84
N GLY A 66 -27.57 7.91 -6.83
CA GLY A 66 -27.03 8.87 -7.80
C GLY A 66 -25.54 9.18 -7.59
N LYS A 67 -24.88 9.77 -8.59
CA LYS A 67 -23.44 10.11 -8.56
C LYS A 67 -23.05 10.97 -7.35
N ARG A 68 -23.88 11.95 -6.97
CA ARG A 68 -23.63 12.84 -5.82
C ARG A 68 -23.65 12.07 -4.50
N ASP A 69 -24.65 11.21 -4.30
CA ASP A 69 -24.76 10.38 -3.10
C ASP A 69 -23.60 9.39 -2.97
N ARG A 70 -23.17 8.77 -4.08
CA ARG A 70 -22.01 7.88 -4.09
C ARG A 70 -20.73 8.59 -3.68
N ASN A 71 -20.50 9.79 -4.23
CA ASN A 71 -19.33 10.61 -3.87
C ASN A 71 -19.35 11.00 -2.39
N GLN A 72 -20.51 11.44 -1.88
CA GLN A 72 -20.65 11.81 -0.47
C GLN A 72 -20.44 10.62 0.47
N LEU A 73 -21.01 9.44 0.15
CA LEU A 73 -20.77 8.21 0.91
C LEU A 73 -19.28 7.85 0.93
N GLN A 74 -18.62 7.93 -0.22
CA GLN A 74 -17.18 7.67 -0.33
C GLN A 74 -16.36 8.64 0.52
N VAL A 75 -16.64 9.95 0.45
CA VAL A 75 -15.94 10.96 1.26
C VAL A 75 -16.10 10.67 2.74
N LEU A 76 -17.32 10.46 3.22
CA LEU A 76 -17.60 10.20 4.63
C LEU A 76 -16.87 8.96 5.13
N VAL A 77 -16.99 7.84 4.41
CA VAL A 77 -16.38 6.55 4.80
C VAL A 77 -14.85 6.66 4.83
N PHE A 78 -14.23 7.13 3.76
CA PHE A 78 -12.76 7.23 3.71
C PHE A 78 -12.20 8.27 4.68
N PHE A 79 -12.94 9.36 4.95
CA PHE A 79 -12.53 10.33 5.96
C PHE A 79 -12.54 9.70 7.36
N VAL A 80 -13.61 9.00 7.74
CA VAL A 80 -13.69 8.32 9.03
C VAL A 80 -12.60 7.26 9.19
N LEU A 81 -12.39 6.39 8.19
CA LEU A 81 -11.34 5.36 8.28
C LEU A 81 -9.93 5.94 8.46
N ARG A 82 -9.63 7.03 7.74
CA ARG A 82 -8.31 7.67 7.74
C ARG A 82 -8.01 8.41 9.04
N TYR A 83 -9.01 9.08 9.61
CA TYR A 83 -8.91 9.90 10.81
C TYR A 83 -9.55 9.25 12.05
N TRP A 84 -9.79 7.94 12.00
CA TRP A 84 -10.54 7.18 13.00
C TRP A 84 -10.18 7.53 14.45
N ARG A 85 -8.89 7.51 14.76
CA ARG A 85 -8.40 7.76 16.12
C ARG A 85 -8.32 9.24 16.46
N SER A 86 -8.13 10.09 15.46
CA SER A 86 -8.27 11.54 15.65
C SER A 86 -9.71 11.89 16.02
N LEU A 87 -10.70 11.28 15.34
CA LEU A 87 -12.12 11.46 15.64
C LEU A 87 -12.46 10.89 17.03
N ASP A 88 -11.89 9.75 17.43
CA ASP A 88 -12.04 9.21 18.78
C ASP A 88 -11.55 10.17 19.86
N ALA A 89 -10.38 10.78 19.65
CA ALA A 89 -9.83 11.77 20.55
C ALA A 89 -10.69 13.05 20.65
N LEU A 90 -11.51 13.34 19.64
CA LEU A 90 -12.43 14.48 19.67
C LEU A 90 -13.72 14.23 20.45
N MET A 91 -14.03 12.97 20.79
CA MET A 91 -15.27 12.63 21.47
C MET A 91 -15.15 12.53 22.99
N ASP A 92 -13.93 12.63 23.57
CA ASP A 92 -13.65 12.50 25.01
C ASP A 92 -14.44 11.34 25.69
N LEU A 93 -14.63 10.24 24.97
CA LEU A 93 -15.45 9.12 25.46
C LEU A 93 -14.77 8.45 26.67
N PRO A 94 -15.54 8.09 27.72
CA PRO A 94 -14.98 7.44 28.90
C PRO A 94 -14.40 6.08 28.55
N ALA A 95 -13.35 5.67 29.28
CA ALA A 95 -12.51 4.51 28.96
C ALA A 95 -13.26 3.15 28.97
N ASP A 96 -14.46 3.10 29.53
CA ASP A 96 -15.36 1.94 29.60
C ASP A 96 -16.40 1.89 28.47
N ALA A 97 -16.54 2.96 27.68
CA ALA A 97 -17.30 2.91 26.44
C ALA A 97 -16.49 2.09 25.42
N GLU A 98 -16.99 0.92 25.04
CA GLU A 98 -16.54 0.21 23.84
C GLU A 98 -16.56 1.21 22.68
N ARG A 99 -15.37 1.73 22.30
CA ARG A 99 -15.03 2.59 21.15
C ARG A 99 -16.23 3.31 20.52
N GLY A 100 -16.23 4.65 20.48
CA GLY A 100 -17.33 5.44 19.89
C GLY A 100 -17.92 4.83 18.62
N SER A 101 -19.24 4.86 18.46
CA SER A 101 -19.91 4.22 17.33
C SER A 101 -19.54 4.90 15.99
N SER A 102 -19.70 4.17 14.88
CA SER A 102 -19.53 4.76 13.54
C SER A 102 -20.45 5.97 13.31
N LEU A 103 -21.65 5.97 13.92
CA LEU A 103 -22.57 7.12 13.92
C LEU A 103 -21.99 8.34 14.63
N GLN A 104 -21.39 8.17 15.82
CA GLN A 104 -20.76 9.28 16.54
C GLN A 104 -19.59 9.87 15.74
N ARG A 105 -18.72 9.03 15.15
CA ARG A 105 -17.63 9.54 14.29
C ARG A 105 -18.16 10.35 13.12
N LEU A 106 -19.23 9.90 12.47
CA LEU A 106 -19.88 10.68 11.40
C LEU A 106 -20.47 11.98 11.92
N GLY A 107 -21.02 12.02 13.13
CA GLY A 107 -21.43 13.24 13.81
C GLY A 107 -20.28 14.23 14.00
N VAL A 108 -19.11 13.75 14.43
CA VAL A 108 -17.89 14.59 14.53
C VAL A 108 -17.46 15.12 13.18
N VAL A 109 -17.47 14.28 12.13
CA VAL A 109 -17.15 14.71 10.75
C VAL A 109 -18.10 15.82 10.28
N LEU A 110 -19.40 15.71 10.59
CA LEU A 110 -20.38 16.75 10.26
C LEU A 110 -20.19 18.03 11.09
N ALA A 111 -19.82 17.92 12.37
CA ALA A 111 -19.51 19.06 13.22
C ALA A 111 -18.28 19.82 12.68
N LEU A 112 -17.22 19.10 12.31
CA LEU A 112 -16.03 19.68 11.67
C LEU A 112 -16.39 20.42 10.37
N ALA A 113 -17.34 19.89 9.60
CA ALA A 113 -17.77 20.47 8.33
C ALA A 113 -18.74 21.65 8.45
N ASP A 114 -19.17 22.02 9.67
CA ASP A 114 -20.29 22.94 9.90
C ASP A 114 -21.57 22.48 9.16
N ARG A 115 -21.90 21.19 9.33
CA ARG A 115 -23.04 20.51 8.71
C ARG A 115 -23.88 19.68 9.69
N LEU A 116 -23.59 19.74 10.99
CA LEU A 116 -24.36 19.04 12.02
C LEU A 116 -25.54 19.90 12.48
N ASP A 117 -26.74 19.65 11.93
CA ASP A 117 -27.99 20.24 12.41
C ASP A 117 -28.58 19.48 13.61
N ASP A 118 -29.63 20.02 14.24
CA ASP A 118 -30.27 19.41 15.42
C ASP A 118 -30.77 17.97 15.17
N THR A 119 -31.21 17.67 13.94
CA THR A 119 -31.70 16.32 13.59
C THR A 119 -30.54 15.34 13.53
N LEU A 120 -29.42 15.74 12.92
CA LEU A 120 -28.22 14.92 12.82
C LEU A 120 -27.48 14.83 14.17
N ALA A 121 -27.50 15.89 14.98
CA ALA A 121 -26.98 15.87 16.35
C ALA A 121 -27.75 14.86 17.20
N ALA A 122 -29.09 14.87 17.16
CA ALA A 122 -29.92 13.88 17.86
C ALA A 122 -29.68 12.45 17.36
N LEU A 123 -29.46 12.25 16.05
CA LEU A 123 -29.17 10.94 15.47
C LEU A 123 -27.80 10.39 15.91
N THR A 124 -26.79 11.25 15.94
CA THR A 124 -25.38 10.84 16.16
C THR A 124 -24.97 10.92 17.63
N GLY A 125 -25.72 11.64 18.46
CA GLY A 125 -25.37 11.91 19.85
C GLY A 125 -24.17 12.84 20.03
N VAL A 126 -23.83 13.62 19.00
CA VAL A 126 -22.67 14.55 19.01
C VAL A 126 -23.15 15.98 19.23
N ASP A 127 -22.42 16.71 20.08
CA ASP A 127 -22.60 18.14 20.32
C ASP A 127 -21.46 18.93 19.65
N SER A 128 -21.81 19.79 18.67
CA SER A 128 -20.85 20.65 17.96
C SER A 128 -20.06 21.57 18.90
N ALA A 129 -20.65 22.04 20.00
CA ALA A 129 -19.96 22.91 20.95
C ALA A 129 -18.87 22.14 21.71
N ALA A 130 -19.17 20.91 22.12
CA ALA A 130 -18.19 20.02 22.75
C ALA A 130 -17.02 19.69 21.79
N ILE A 131 -17.30 19.38 20.53
CA ILE A 131 -16.25 19.13 19.52
C ILE A 131 -15.38 20.37 19.31
N THR A 132 -15.98 21.56 19.20
CA THR A 132 -15.25 22.82 19.06
C THR A 132 -14.33 23.08 20.26
N HIS A 133 -14.82 22.85 21.47
CA HIS A 133 -14.02 22.97 22.69
C HIS A 133 -12.87 21.96 22.73
N ARG A 134 -13.11 20.71 22.34
CA ARG A 134 -12.08 19.65 22.30
C ARG A 134 -11.00 19.91 21.25
N LEU A 135 -11.36 20.45 20.08
CA LEU A 135 -10.41 20.86 19.04
C LEU A 135 -9.43 21.94 19.51
N ALA A 136 -9.83 22.78 20.46
CA ALA A 136 -8.97 23.80 21.04
C ALA A 136 -7.95 23.25 22.05
N GLN A 137 -8.02 21.95 22.38
CA GLN A 137 -7.12 21.29 23.33
C GLN A 137 -6.08 20.43 22.60
N PRO A 138 -4.87 20.26 23.17
CA PRO A 138 -3.84 19.43 22.57
C PRO A 138 -4.28 17.96 22.49
N MET A 139 -3.97 17.32 21.36
CA MET A 139 -4.07 15.87 21.17
C MET A 139 -2.68 15.24 21.24
N SER A 140 -2.60 13.96 21.61
CA SER A 140 -1.34 13.21 21.49
C SER A 140 -0.92 13.11 20.02
N LEU A 141 0.38 12.96 19.76
CA LEU A 141 0.88 12.79 18.39
C LEU A 141 0.26 11.55 17.70
N ALA A 142 0.06 10.45 18.44
CA ALA A 142 -0.59 9.27 17.91
C ALA A 142 -2.02 9.58 17.44
N ALA A 143 -2.80 10.32 18.23
CA ALA A 143 -4.14 10.76 17.86
C ALA A 143 -4.12 11.72 16.65
N GLN A 144 -3.20 12.68 16.60
CA GLN A 144 -3.05 13.60 15.46
C GLN A 144 -2.78 12.85 14.14
N LEU A 145 -1.98 11.78 14.19
CA LEU A 145 -1.64 10.95 13.01
C LEU A 145 -2.65 9.82 12.76
N SER A 146 -3.71 9.75 13.57
CA SER A 146 -4.70 8.68 13.60
C SER A 146 -4.10 7.27 13.71
N LEU A 147 -3.06 7.12 14.52
CA LEU A 147 -2.36 5.86 14.80
C LEU A 147 -2.67 5.37 16.22
N SER A 148 -2.56 4.06 16.45
CA SER A 148 -2.51 3.53 17.81
C SER A 148 -1.20 3.94 18.49
N ASP A 149 -1.15 3.94 19.83
CA ASP A 149 0.11 4.19 20.53
C ASP A 149 1.20 3.17 20.16
N GLY A 150 0.80 1.91 19.94
CA GLY A 150 1.71 0.85 19.47
C GLY A 150 2.26 1.12 18.07
N ASP A 151 1.42 1.54 17.12
CA ASP A 151 1.89 1.86 15.76
C ASP A 151 2.72 3.13 15.73
N MET A 152 2.40 4.12 16.58
CA MET A 152 3.24 5.31 16.75
C MET A 152 4.63 4.94 17.30
N GLN A 153 4.70 4.00 18.24
CA GLN A 153 5.98 3.49 18.75
C GLN A 153 6.75 2.74 17.67
N ARG A 154 6.11 1.87 16.89
CA ARG A 154 6.74 1.17 15.75
C ARG A 154 7.25 2.14 14.69
N LEU A 155 6.47 3.16 14.37
CA LEU A 155 6.87 4.19 13.41
C LEU A 155 8.09 4.98 13.91
N ARG A 156 8.13 5.33 15.20
CA ARG A 156 9.31 5.94 15.82
C ARG A 156 10.53 5.02 15.81
N ALA A 157 10.34 3.74 16.08
CA ALA A 157 11.44 2.77 16.03
C ALA A 157 12.03 2.67 14.61
N ALA A 158 11.19 2.65 13.58
CA ALA A 158 11.62 2.51 12.19
C ALA A 158 12.22 3.79 11.58
N PHE A 159 11.72 4.97 11.95
CA PHE A 159 12.06 6.24 11.27
C PHE A 159 12.66 7.33 12.17
N GLY A 160 12.77 7.09 13.48
CA GLY A 160 13.34 8.06 14.43
C GLY A 160 12.67 9.43 14.34
N ALA A 161 13.49 10.47 14.14
CA ALA A 161 13.03 11.85 13.99
C ALA A 161 12.07 12.07 12.80
N GLN A 162 12.10 11.20 11.80
CA GLN A 162 11.28 11.32 10.58
C GLN A 162 9.93 10.60 10.69
N ALA A 163 9.62 9.99 11.84
CA ALA A 163 8.35 9.30 12.05
C ALA A 163 7.13 10.22 11.85
N VAL A 164 7.26 11.50 12.20
CA VAL A 164 6.21 12.50 12.02
C VAL A 164 5.89 12.73 10.54
N SER A 165 6.90 12.94 9.69
CA SER A 165 6.69 13.20 8.26
C SER A 165 6.08 11.99 7.56
N VAL A 166 6.55 10.78 7.90
CA VAL A 166 5.98 9.53 7.40
C VAL A 166 4.51 9.42 7.84
N GLY A 167 4.22 9.61 9.13
CA GLY A 167 2.87 9.51 9.66
C GLY A 167 1.89 10.51 9.03
N LEU A 168 2.33 11.74 8.78
CA LEU A 168 1.55 12.73 8.03
C LEU A 168 1.25 12.27 6.60
N ALA A 169 2.24 11.72 5.90
CA ALA A 169 2.04 11.19 4.55
C ALA A 169 1.07 10.00 4.53
N LEU A 170 1.02 9.18 5.60
CA LEU A 170 0.05 8.08 5.75
C LEU A 170 -1.40 8.57 5.93
N LEU A 171 -1.62 9.84 6.27
CA LEU A 171 -2.95 10.46 6.24
C LEU A 171 -3.33 10.92 4.83
N ALA A 172 -2.39 11.24 3.95
CA ALA A 172 -2.72 11.68 2.61
C ALA A 172 -3.22 10.53 1.72
N ARG A 173 -4.11 10.82 0.78
CA ARG A 173 -4.49 9.86 -0.28
C ARG A 173 -3.26 9.53 -1.13
N ALA A 174 -3.09 8.26 -1.49
CA ALA A 174 -2.05 7.87 -2.44
C ALA A 174 -2.42 8.27 -3.88
N PRO A 175 -1.48 8.78 -4.69
CA PRO A 175 -1.66 8.96 -6.12
C PRO A 175 -1.83 7.60 -6.81
N LEU A 176 -2.29 7.60 -8.05
CA LEU A 176 -2.40 6.39 -8.85
C LEU A 176 -1.18 6.26 -9.75
N ASP A 177 -0.44 5.18 -9.61
CA ASP A 177 0.73 4.90 -10.44
C ASP A 177 0.43 3.75 -11.40
N ILE A 178 1.00 3.83 -12.59
CA ILE A 178 0.94 2.80 -13.62
C ILE A 178 2.35 2.44 -14.08
N ARG A 179 2.52 1.21 -14.56
CA ARG A 179 3.74 0.73 -15.22
C ARG A 179 3.47 0.54 -16.70
N THR A 180 4.27 1.18 -17.54
CA THR A 180 4.20 1.05 -19.00
C THR A 180 4.59 -0.38 -19.43
N ASN A 181 3.82 -0.98 -20.33
CA ASN A 181 4.21 -2.21 -21.00
C ASN A 181 5.00 -1.87 -22.28
N THR A 182 6.33 -2.01 -22.21
CA THR A 182 7.22 -1.59 -23.30
C THR A 182 7.16 -2.49 -24.53
N ARG A 183 6.46 -3.63 -24.44
CA ARG A 183 6.12 -4.46 -25.60
C ARG A 183 5.07 -3.81 -26.50
N VAL A 184 4.18 -3.00 -25.93
CA VAL A 184 3.03 -2.43 -26.63
C VAL A 184 3.27 -0.97 -27.01
N THR A 185 3.89 -0.19 -26.13
CA THR A 185 4.09 1.26 -26.35
C THR A 185 5.31 1.78 -25.60
N THR A 186 5.75 3.01 -25.89
CA THR A 186 6.75 3.72 -25.07
C THR A 186 6.08 4.54 -23.98
N THR A 187 6.81 4.87 -22.91
CA THR A 187 6.29 5.69 -21.81
C THR A 187 5.91 7.09 -22.30
N GLU A 188 6.65 7.66 -23.25
CA GLU A 188 6.34 8.95 -23.87
C GLU A 188 5.04 8.90 -24.67
N ALA A 189 4.86 7.85 -25.50
CA ALA A 189 3.66 7.68 -26.31
C ALA A 189 2.42 7.42 -25.43
N LEU A 190 2.55 6.59 -24.39
CA LEU A 190 1.48 6.37 -23.42
C LEU A 190 1.05 7.66 -22.74
N ARG A 191 2.00 8.48 -22.28
CA ARG A 191 1.69 9.77 -21.64
C ARG A 191 1.02 10.75 -22.61
N ALA A 192 1.40 10.75 -23.88
CA ALA A 192 0.72 11.55 -24.91
C ALA A 192 -0.73 11.10 -25.12
N GLU A 193 -1.00 9.79 -25.14
CA GLU A 193 -2.37 9.25 -25.22
C GLU A 193 -3.19 9.62 -23.98
N LEU A 194 -2.61 9.48 -22.78
CA LEU A 194 -3.27 9.87 -21.52
C LEU A 194 -3.62 11.37 -21.51
N HIS A 195 -2.69 12.22 -21.94
CA HIS A 195 -2.93 13.66 -22.06
C HIS A 195 -4.06 13.96 -23.07
N ALA A 196 -4.09 13.29 -24.22
CA ALA A 196 -5.18 13.43 -25.19
C ALA A 196 -6.54 12.98 -24.64
N ALA A 197 -6.55 12.04 -23.69
CA ALA A 197 -7.72 11.61 -22.94
C ALA A 197 -8.07 12.52 -21.74
N GLY A 198 -7.34 13.63 -21.55
CA GLY A 198 -7.55 14.58 -20.45
C GLY A 198 -6.98 14.14 -19.11
N ILE A 199 -6.11 13.12 -19.08
CA ILE A 199 -5.50 12.58 -17.87
C ILE A 199 -4.09 13.14 -17.73
N LEU A 200 -3.88 13.94 -16.68
CA LEU A 200 -2.57 14.50 -16.37
C LEU A 200 -1.67 13.42 -15.77
N SER A 201 -0.44 13.33 -16.30
CA SER A 201 0.52 12.30 -15.90
C SER A 201 1.97 12.79 -15.91
N GLU A 202 2.77 12.29 -14.98
CA GLU A 202 4.18 12.62 -14.78
C GLU A 202 5.02 11.35 -14.71
N PRO A 203 6.27 11.37 -15.22
CA PRO A 203 7.18 10.24 -15.04
C PRO A 203 7.59 10.13 -13.57
N ILE A 204 7.83 8.90 -13.11
CA ILE A 204 8.33 8.65 -11.75
C ILE A 204 9.86 8.61 -11.81
N ALA A 205 10.52 9.49 -11.06
CA ALA A 205 11.98 9.59 -11.06
C ALA A 205 12.62 8.24 -10.71
N GLY A 206 13.58 7.80 -11.55
CA GLY A 206 14.30 6.54 -11.38
C GLY A 206 13.60 5.30 -11.93
N LEU A 207 12.29 5.36 -12.24
CA LEU A 207 11.53 4.27 -12.84
C LEU A 207 11.23 4.58 -14.30
N ALA A 208 12.01 4.02 -15.22
CA ALA A 208 11.88 4.29 -16.66
C ALA A 208 10.48 4.04 -17.22
N GLN A 209 9.75 3.06 -16.66
CA GLN A 209 8.40 2.68 -17.10
C GLN A 209 7.30 3.27 -16.22
N GLY A 210 7.65 3.95 -15.13
CA GLY A 210 6.74 4.41 -14.10
C GLY A 210 6.09 5.74 -14.46
N VAL A 211 4.76 5.79 -14.38
CA VAL A 211 3.97 7.00 -14.62
C VAL A 211 3.01 7.21 -13.46
N ARG A 212 3.03 8.41 -12.89
CA ARG A 212 2.10 8.86 -11.85
C ARG A 212 0.99 9.69 -12.46
N LEU A 213 -0.24 9.41 -12.07
CA LEU A 213 -1.43 10.13 -12.50
C LEU A 213 -1.88 11.12 -11.42
N ALA A 214 -2.31 12.30 -11.86
CA ALA A 214 -2.78 13.35 -10.94
C ALA A 214 -4.16 13.04 -10.35
N ASP A 215 -4.99 12.27 -11.07
CA ASP A 215 -6.36 11.96 -10.70
C ASP A 215 -6.67 10.46 -10.77
N ASN A 216 -7.84 10.09 -10.24
CA ASN A 216 -8.34 8.71 -10.30
C ASN A 216 -9.27 8.59 -11.50
N ALA A 217 -8.68 8.63 -12.70
CA ALA A 217 -9.40 8.37 -13.93
C ALA A 217 -9.90 6.93 -14.00
N ALA A 218 -10.96 6.68 -14.76
CA ALA A 218 -11.51 5.34 -15.00
C ALA A 218 -10.61 4.54 -15.97
N LEU A 219 -9.41 4.18 -15.52
CA LEU A 219 -8.34 3.63 -16.36
C LEU A 219 -8.73 2.38 -17.14
N THR A 220 -9.57 1.52 -16.55
CA THR A 220 -9.98 0.26 -17.17
C THR A 220 -10.84 0.44 -18.42
N THR A 221 -11.37 1.65 -18.64
CA THR A 221 -12.19 1.97 -19.83
C THR A 221 -11.36 2.44 -21.02
N LEU A 222 -10.11 2.85 -20.79
CA LEU A 222 -9.20 3.41 -21.79
C LEU A 222 -8.80 2.39 -22.85
N ALA A 223 -8.57 2.88 -24.08
CA ALA A 223 -8.08 2.06 -25.19
C ALA A 223 -6.70 1.47 -24.87
N ALA A 224 -5.75 2.30 -24.40
CA ALA A 224 -4.45 1.85 -23.89
C ALA A 224 -4.54 0.69 -22.89
N PHE A 225 -5.44 0.76 -21.90
CA PHE A 225 -5.56 -0.31 -20.90
C PHE A 225 -6.03 -1.63 -21.53
N LYS A 226 -7.07 -1.57 -22.37
CA LYS A 226 -7.63 -2.72 -23.08
C LYS A 226 -6.62 -3.35 -24.05
N ALA A 227 -5.75 -2.55 -24.64
CA ALA A 227 -4.65 -2.98 -25.49
C ALA A 227 -3.43 -3.52 -24.71
N GLY A 228 -3.48 -3.53 -23.36
CA GLY A 228 -2.37 -4.00 -22.53
C GLY A 228 -1.18 -3.05 -22.47
N ALA A 229 -1.35 -1.77 -22.81
CA ALA A 229 -0.27 -0.80 -22.87
C ALA A 229 0.31 -0.42 -21.50
N PHE A 230 -0.40 -0.71 -20.40
CA PHE A 230 0.07 -0.50 -19.04
C PHE A 230 -0.64 -1.39 -18.03
N GLU A 231 -0.04 -1.52 -16.85
CA GLU A 231 -0.63 -2.10 -15.64
C GLU A 231 -0.77 -1.06 -14.54
N VAL A 232 -1.86 -1.12 -13.76
CA VAL A 232 -1.99 -0.31 -12.54
C VAL A 232 -1.09 -0.91 -11.46
N GLN A 233 -0.08 -0.16 -11.03
CA GLN A 233 0.92 -0.64 -10.09
C GLN A 233 1.66 0.52 -9.39
N ASP A 234 1.66 0.50 -8.06
CA ASP A 234 2.39 1.46 -7.22
C ASP A 234 3.90 1.49 -7.53
N ALA A 235 4.52 2.67 -7.46
CA ALA A 235 5.95 2.86 -7.65
C ALA A 235 6.80 1.90 -6.82
N GLY A 236 6.44 1.62 -5.56
CA GLY A 236 7.20 0.71 -4.71
C GLY A 236 7.23 -0.73 -5.23
N SER A 237 6.12 -1.20 -5.82
CA SER A 237 6.10 -2.50 -6.51
C SER A 237 6.94 -2.51 -7.78
N GLN A 238 7.07 -1.38 -8.48
CA GLN A 238 7.95 -1.26 -9.64
C GLN A 238 9.43 -1.28 -9.22
N TRP A 239 9.79 -0.60 -8.13
CA TRP A 239 11.15 -0.68 -7.57
C TRP A 239 11.56 -2.09 -7.15
N ILE A 240 10.62 -2.88 -6.61
CA ILE A 240 10.88 -4.29 -6.28
C ILE A 240 11.20 -5.11 -7.54
N ILE A 241 10.55 -4.83 -8.67
CA ILE A 241 10.85 -5.50 -9.95
C ILE A 241 12.25 -5.13 -10.43
N GLU A 242 12.64 -3.86 -10.34
CA GLU A 242 14.01 -3.41 -10.66
C GLU A 242 15.04 -4.06 -9.72
N ALA A 243 14.72 -4.19 -8.42
CA ALA A 243 15.58 -4.84 -7.43
C ALA A 243 15.82 -6.33 -7.72
N CYS A 244 14.89 -6.99 -8.43
CA CYS A 244 15.11 -8.36 -8.90
C CYS A 244 16.25 -8.48 -9.90
N GLN A 245 16.67 -7.39 -10.56
CA GLN A 245 17.78 -7.40 -11.53
C GLN A 245 17.63 -8.58 -12.52
N ALA A 246 16.40 -8.79 -13.00
CA ALA A 246 16.05 -9.84 -13.92
C ALA A 246 16.48 -9.44 -15.33
N GLU A 247 17.13 -10.35 -16.04
CA GLU A 247 17.66 -10.11 -17.38
C GLU A 247 17.07 -11.10 -18.39
N SER A 248 17.19 -10.75 -19.67
CA SER A 248 16.69 -11.57 -20.77
C SER A 248 17.19 -13.01 -20.68
N GLY A 249 16.28 -13.98 -20.79
CA GLY A 249 16.60 -15.41 -20.75
C GLY A 249 16.65 -16.04 -19.36
N MET A 250 16.52 -15.26 -18.28
CA MET A 250 16.52 -15.81 -16.92
C MET A 250 15.24 -16.59 -16.58
N SER A 251 15.37 -17.54 -15.67
CA SER A 251 14.29 -18.26 -15.00
C SER A 251 14.00 -17.63 -13.64
N VAL A 252 12.82 -17.04 -13.48
CA VAL A 252 12.44 -16.28 -12.28
C VAL A 252 11.24 -16.93 -11.59
N LEU A 253 11.26 -16.97 -10.26
CA LEU A 253 10.15 -17.37 -9.41
C LEU A 253 9.56 -16.13 -8.71
N ASP A 254 8.24 -15.95 -8.77
CA ASP A 254 7.47 -15.05 -7.90
C ASP A 254 6.62 -15.93 -6.97
N LEU A 255 7.07 -16.10 -5.71
CA LEU A 255 6.52 -17.10 -4.78
C LEU A 255 5.21 -16.65 -4.10
N CYS A 256 4.91 -15.35 -4.13
CA CYS A 256 3.74 -14.73 -3.52
C CYS A 256 3.12 -13.75 -4.52
N ALA A 257 2.80 -14.24 -5.71
CA ALA A 257 2.49 -13.40 -6.87
C ALA A 257 1.18 -12.60 -6.72
N GLY A 258 0.27 -13.01 -5.85
CA GLY A 258 -1.06 -12.45 -5.68
C GLY A 258 -1.80 -12.44 -7.02
N ALA A 259 -2.21 -11.25 -7.48
CA ALA A 259 -2.83 -11.09 -8.79
C ALA A 259 -1.81 -10.96 -9.96
N GLY A 260 -0.52 -11.12 -9.69
CA GLY A 260 0.57 -11.20 -10.67
C GLY A 260 1.10 -9.88 -11.22
N GLY A 261 0.90 -8.76 -10.51
CA GLY A 261 1.41 -7.45 -10.98
C GLY A 261 2.93 -7.41 -11.14
N LYS A 262 3.68 -8.02 -10.20
CA LYS A 262 5.14 -8.11 -10.24
C LYS A 262 5.61 -9.17 -11.24
N ALA A 263 5.00 -10.36 -11.24
CA ALA A 263 5.18 -11.37 -12.28
C ALA A 263 5.09 -10.82 -13.71
N LEU A 264 4.10 -9.97 -14.04
CA LEU A 264 3.99 -9.34 -15.36
C LEU A 264 5.20 -8.43 -15.71
N GLY A 265 5.80 -7.78 -14.72
CA GLY A 265 6.97 -6.93 -14.96
C GLY A 265 8.25 -7.74 -15.08
N LEU A 266 8.36 -8.80 -14.28
CA LEU A 266 9.44 -9.77 -14.41
C LEU A 266 9.39 -10.48 -15.77
N ALA A 267 8.19 -10.80 -16.27
CA ALA A 267 7.99 -11.40 -17.59
C ALA A 267 8.51 -10.51 -18.72
N GLN A 268 8.28 -9.20 -18.61
CA GLN A 268 8.84 -8.22 -19.52
C GLN A 268 10.37 -8.15 -19.41
N ALA A 269 10.92 -8.16 -18.19
CA ALA A 269 12.35 -8.05 -17.94
C ALA A 269 13.14 -9.27 -18.48
N VAL A 270 12.60 -10.49 -18.32
CA VAL A 270 13.24 -11.72 -18.81
C VAL A 270 13.02 -11.99 -20.30
N GLY A 271 12.12 -11.24 -20.93
CA GLY A 271 11.84 -11.32 -22.36
C GLY A 271 11.32 -12.69 -22.83
N ASP A 272 11.17 -12.83 -24.16
CA ASP A 272 10.54 -14.01 -24.78
C ASP A 272 11.33 -15.33 -24.57
N THR A 273 12.64 -15.22 -24.27
CA THR A 273 13.51 -16.39 -24.04
C THR A 273 13.60 -16.80 -22.58
N GLY A 274 13.15 -15.94 -21.66
CA GLY A 274 13.11 -16.23 -20.22
C GLY A 274 11.78 -16.85 -19.81
N ARG A 275 11.65 -17.15 -18.51
CA ARG A 275 10.39 -17.66 -17.94
C ARG A 275 10.15 -17.12 -16.54
N VAL A 276 8.87 -16.93 -16.21
CA VAL A 276 8.40 -16.60 -14.86
C VAL A 276 7.46 -17.69 -14.38
N LEU A 277 7.77 -18.30 -13.23
CA LEU A 277 6.82 -19.11 -12.48
C LEU A 277 6.18 -18.22 -11.42
N ALA A 278 4.87 -18.00 -11.53
CA ALA A 278 4.09 -17.22 -10.57
C ALA A 278 3.26 -18.17 -9.69
N CYS A 279 3.55 -18.16 -8.39
CA CYS A 279 2.92 -19.01 -7.40
C CYS A 279 2.18 -18.17 -6.34
N ASP A 280 1.11 -18.72 -5.82
CA ASP A 280 0.42 -18.19 -4.65
C ASP A 280 -0.42 -19.29 -3.98
N VAL A 281 -0.65 -19.14 -2.68
CA VAL A 281 -1.57 -19.98 -1.90
C VAL A 281 -3.03 -19.52 -2.05
N ASP A 282 -3.23 -18.25 -2.38
CA ASP A 282 -4.53 -17.68 -2.71
C ASP A 282 -4.84 -17.90 -4.20
N PHE A 283 -5.51 -19.01 -4.48
CA PHE A 283 -5.98 -19.35 -5.82
C PHE A 283 -6.87 -18.28 -6.44
N GLU A 284 -7.75 -17.64 -5.65
CA GLU A 284 -8.69 -16.64 -6.18
C GLU A 284 -7.92 -15.42 -6.72
N ARG A 285 -6.90 -14.95 -5.99
CA ARG A 285 -6.06 -13.85 -6.46
C ARG A 285 -5.23 -14.25 -7.68
N LEU A 286 -4.59 -15.43 -7.64
CA LEU A 286 -3.73 -15.92 -8.72
C LEU A 286 -4.50 -16.18 -10.01
N SER A 287 -5.77 -16.61 -9.91
CA SER A 287 -6.64 -16.90 -11.06
C SER A 287 -6.87 -15.70 -12.00
N ARG A 288 -6.55 -14.47 -11.56
CA ARG A 288 -6.63 -13.25 -12.36
C ARG A 288 -5.43 -13.04 -13.28
N LEU A 289 -4.30 -13.69 -13.00
CA LEU A 289 -3.05 -13.49 -13.75
C LEU A 289 -3.15 -13.97 -15.21
N PRO A 290 -3.77 -15.11 -15.56
CA PRO A 290 -3.87 -15.55 -16.96
C PRO A 290 -4.50 -14.50 -17.89
N GLU A 291 -5.66 -13.93 -17.52
CA GLU A 291 -6.34 -12.89 -18.30
C GLU A 291 -5.48 -11.61 -18.41
N ARG A 292 -4.80 -11.23 -17.32
CA ARG A 292 -3.89 -10.07 -17.33
C ARG A 292 -2.67 -10.32 -18.21
N SER A 293 -2.11 -11.53 -18.21
CA SER A 293 -0.96 -11.92 -19.03
C SER A 293 -1.32 -11.93 -20.51
N GLU A 294 -2.48 -12.49 -20.85
CA GLU A 294 -3.02 -12.46 -22.22
C GLU A 294 -3.20 -11.02 -22.70
N ARG A 295 -3.85 -10.17 -21.90
CA ARG A 295 -4.02 -8.74 -22.23
C ARG A 295 -2.68 -8.02 -22.39
N ALA A 296 -1.70 -8.30 -21.55
CA ALA A 296 -0.35 -7.70 -21.63
C ALA A 296 0.52 -8.30 -22.75
N GLY A 297 0.08 -9.38 -23.41
CA GLY A 297 0.82 -10.03 -24.49
C GLY A 297 2.01 -10.86 -24.04
N TRP A 298 2.00 -11.38 -22.81
CA TRP A 298 3.06 -12.24 -22.27
C TRP A 298 2.61 -13.71 -22.22
N THR A 299 3.42 -14.59 -22.80
CA THR A 299 3.21 -16.05 -22.83
C THR A 299 4.27 -16.82 -22.03
N ASN A 300 5.25 -16.11 -21.47
CA ASN A 300 6.37 -16.65 -20.71
C ASN A 300 6.09 -16.69 -19.19
N ILE A 301 4.82 -16.64 -18.79
CA ILE A 301 4.37 -16.72 -17.39
C ILE A 301 3.59 -18.01 -17.19
N GLU A 302 4.06 -18.86 -16.28
CA GLU A 302 3.35 -20.03 -15.80
C GLU A 302 2.69 -19.71 -14.46
N CYS A 303 1.37 -19.90 -14.35
CA CYS A 303 0.64 -19.75 -13.09
C CYS A 303 0.52 -21.11 -12.40
N GLN A 304 1.01 -21.22 -11.18
CA GLN A 304 0.99 -22.46 -10.42
C GLN A 304 0.47 -22.20 -8.99
N PRO A 305 -0.80 -22.53 -8.71
CA PRO A 305 -1.30 -22.55 -7.34
C PRO A 305 -0.47 -23.54 -6.50
N ILE A 306 -0.18 -23.17 -5.26
CA ILE A 306 0.63 -23.98 -4.33
C ILE A 306 -0.04 -24.02 -2.96
N ASP A 307 0.24 -25.05 -2.17
CA ASP A 307 -0.25 -25.10 -0.78
C ASP A 307 0.68 -24.36 0.19
N HIS A 308 1.98 -24.31 -0.13
CA HIS A 308 3.04 -23.68 0.67
C HIS A 308 4.32 -23.48 -0.15
N GLY A 309 5.29 -22.73 0.37
CA GLY A 309 6.53 -22.38 -0.36
C GLY A 309 7.39 -23.57 -0.82
N ARG A 310 7.35 -24.72 -0.13
CA ARG A 310 8.05 -25.97 -0.52
C ARG A 310 7.26 -26.91 -1.42
N ASP A 311 6.31 -26.38 -2.19
CA ASP A 311 5.48 -27.19 -3.06
C ASP A 311 6.34 -28.02 -4.05
N ARG A 312 5.94 -29.27 -4.27
CA ARG A 312 6.63 -30.21 -5.18
C ARG A 312 6.72 -29.69 -6.61
N GLU A 313 5.79 -28.84 -7.04
CA GLU A 313 5.79 -28.20 -8.35
C GLU A 313 6.89 -27.14 -8.46
N VAL A 314 7.10 -26.36 -7.40
CA VAL A 314 8.18 -25.35 -7.33
C VAL A 314 9.54 -26.04 -7.34
N LEU A 315 9.72 -27.05 -6.48
CA LEU A 315 10.98 -27.80 -6.36
C LEU A 315 11.38 -28.50 -7.66
N ARG A 316 10.42 -28.94 -8.48
CA ARG A 316 10.70 -29.57 -9.79
C ARG A 316 11.22 -28.60 -10.84
N ARG A 317 10.85 -27.33 -10.75
CA ARG A 317 11.21 -26.28 -11.71
C ARG A 317 12.47 -25.52 -11.30
N ALA A 318 12.87 -25.66 -10.03
CA ALA A 318 14.12 -25.16 -9.48
C ALA A 318 15.36 -25.77 -10.17
N PRO A 319 16.52 -25.11 -10.10
CA PRO A 319 16.76 -23.83 -9.44
C PRO A 319 16.40 -22.62 -10.31
N PHE A 320 16.21 -21.45 -9.69
CA PHE A 320 15.87 -20.18 -10.35
C PHE A 320 17.02 -19.17 -10.26
N ASP A 321 17.19 -18.35 -11.30
CA ASP A 321 18.14 -17.23 -11.34
C ASP A 321 17.79 -16.15 -10.32
N ARG A 322 16.49 -15.88 -10.18
CA ARG A 322 15.92 -14.92 -9.23
C ARG A 322 14.71 -15.55 -8.56
N VAL A 323 14.58 -15.31 -7.26
CA VAL A 323 13.41 -15.68 -6.47
C VAL A 323 12.89 -14.42 -5.81
N LEU A 324 11.66 -14.02 -6.10
CA LEU A 324 10.96 -12.92 -5.45
C LEU A 324 9.97 -13.48 -4.43
N ILE A 325 10.01 -12.92 -3.23
CA ILE A 325 9.04 -13.11 -2.16
C ILE A 325 8.45 -11.74 -1.81
N ASP A 326 7.31 -11.41 -2.40
CA ASP A 326 6.47 -10.29 -1.97
C ASP A 326 5.58 -10.76 -0.81
N ALA A 327 6.17 -10.79 0.38
CA ALA A 327 5.64 -11.58 1.48
C ALA A 327 4.30 -11.05 2.01
N PRO A 328 3.37 -11.93 2.46
CA PRO A 328 2.20 -11.51 3.22
C PRO A 328 2.66 -10.75 4.47
N CYS A 329 2.10 -9.56 4.68
CA CYS A 329 2.54 -8.64 5.73
C CYS A 329 1.37 -7.80 6.25
N SER A 330 1.63 -6.94 7.23
CA SER A 330 0.63 -6.07 7.86
C SER A 330 -0.01 -5.06 6.91
N GLY A 331 0.64 -4.77 5.76
CA GLY A 331 0.17 -3.75 4.83
C GLY A 331 0.25 -2.32 5.37
N SER A 332 1.00 -2.08 6.45
CA SER A 332 1.10 -0.77 7.12
C SER A 332 1.61 0.36 6.23
N GLY A 333 2.32 0.05 5.14
CA GLY A 333 2.73 1.01 4.12
C GLY A 333 1.63 1.41 3.14
N THR A 334 0.53 0.66 3.07
CA THR A 334 -0.56 0.84 2.10
C THR A 334 -1.80 1.53 2.67
N VAL A 335 -1.76 1.97 3.93
CA VAL A 335 -2.90 2.60 4.65
C VAL A 335 -3.45 3.85 3.96
N ARG A 336 -2.71 4.44 3.02
CA ARG A 336 -3.17 5.57 2.20
C ARG A 336 -4.25 5.15 1.18
N ARG A 337 -4.23 3.88 0.76
CA ARG A 337 -5.21 3.22 -0.10
C ARG A 337 -6.21 2.39 0.70
N HIS A 338 -5.74 1.77 1.78
CA HIS A 338 -6.50 0.89 2.66
C HIS A 338 -6.50 1.41 4.11
N PRO A 339 -7.12 2.57 4.39
CA PRO A 339 -7.06 3.19 5.71
C PRO A 339 -7.66 2.34 6.83
N GLU A 340 -8.56 1.41 6.50
CA GLU A 340 -9.11 0.40 7.42
C GLU A 340 -8.03 -0.45 8.10
N LEU A 341 -6.86 -0.61 7.48
CA LEU A 341 -5.76 -1.39 8.05
C LEU A 341 -5.19 -0.75 9.32
N LYS A 342 -5.40 0.55 9.56
CA LYS A 342 -5.02 1.20 10.84
C LYS A 342 -5.86 0.73 12.02
N GLN A 343 -7.00 0.09 11.78
CA GLN A 343 -7.89 -0.46 12.80
C GLN A 343 -7.85 -1.99 12.87
N ALA A 344 -7.22 -2.64 11.89
CA ALA A 344 -7.11 -4.09 11.84
C ALA A 344 -6.30 -4.63 13.03
N VAL A 345 -6.77 -5.73 13.61
CA VAL A 345 -6.02 -6.48 14.61
C VAL A 345 -5.13 -7.46 13.86
N ILE A 346 -3.83 -7.18 13.82
CA ILE A 346 -2.85 -7.93 13.04
C ILE A 346 -1.94 -8.71 13.99
N ASP A 347 -1.86 -10.02 13.80
CA ASP A 347 -0.87 -10.87 14.46
C ASP A 347 0.47 -10.80 13.73
N LEU A 348 1.29 -9.81 14.12
CA LEU A 348 2.63 -9.62 13.54
C LEU A 348 3.56 -10.80 13.79
N ALA A 349 3.38 -11.55 14.88
CA ALA A 349 4.23 -12.70 15.17
C ALA A 349 3.92 -13.87 14.23
N ALA A 350 2.64 -14.14 13.97
CA ALA A 350 2.22 -15.13 12.98
C ALA A 350 2.69 -14.76 11.57
N LEU A 351 2.56 -13.48 11.18
CA LEU A 351 3.08 -12.99 9.90
C LEU A 351 4.61 -13.16 9.80
N GLY A 352 5.35 -12.76 10.84
CA GLY A 352 6.80 -12.93 10.90
C GLY A 352 7.24 -14.39 10.78
N ALA A 353 6.50 -15.34 11.37
CA ALA A 353 6.78 -16.77 11.23
C ALA A 353 6.60 -17.25 9.78
N ILE A 354 5.52 -16.82 9.11
CA ILE A 354 5.27 -17.12 7.69
C ILE A 354 6.37 -16.52 6.81
N GLN A 355 6.71 -15.25 7.02
CA GLN A 355 7.78 -14.55 6.29
C GLN A 355 9.13 -15.24 6.44
N SER A 356 9.49 -15.64 7.66
CA SER A 356 10.71 -16.39 7.95
C SER A 356 10.74 -17.74 7.22
N GLN A 357 9.61 -18.47 7.19
CA GLN A 357 9.53 -19.74 6.46
C GLN A 357 9.67 -19.54 4.95
N LEU A 358 9.01 -18.53 4.38
CA LEU A 358 9.11 -18.22 2.95
C LEU A 358 10.53 -17.88 2.54
N LEU A 359 11.27 -17.13 3.36
CA LEU A 359 12.70 -16.85 3.15
C LEU A 359 13.53 -18.14 3.07
N ASP A 360 13.30 -19.07 4.00
CA ASP A 360 13.99 -20.37 4.02
C ASP A 360 13.60 -21.25 2.82
N ASP A 361 12.35 -21.17 2.36
CA ASP A 361 11.86 -21.88 1.17
C ASP A 361 12.46 -21.30 -0.12
N GLY A 362 12.48 -19.97 -0.25
CA GLY A 362 13.10 -19.27 -1.39
C GLY A 362 14.59 -19.54 -1.50
N ALA A 363 15.29 -19.63 -0.37
CA ALA A 363 16.70 -19.97 -0.34
C ALA A 363 17.00 -21.36 -0.93
N GLN A 364 16.11 -22.35 -0.75
CA GLN A 364 16.31 -23.72 -1.26
C GLN A 364 16.20 -23.82 -2.79
N VAL A 365 15.45 -22.91 -3.42
CA VAL A 365 15.15 -22.96 -4.85
C VAL A 365 15.93 -21.91 -5.65
N THR A 366 16.66 -21.04 -4.98
CA THR A 366 17.59 -20.09 -5.62
C THR A 366 18.84 -20.84 -6.09
N ARG A 367 19.28 -20.62 -7.33
CA ARG A 367 20.51 -21.24 -7.83
C ARG A 367 21.75 -20.70 -7.11
N PRO A 368 22.89 -21.42 -7.14
CA PRO A 368 24.16 -20.85 -6.70
C PRO A 368 24.48 -19.54 -7.41
N ASP A 369 24.93 -18.55 -6.64
CA ASP A 369 25.14 -17.16 -7.09
C ASP A 369 23.89 -16.44 -7.65
N GLY A 370 22.70 -17.03 -7.48
CA GLY A 370 21.41 -16.40 -7.78
C GLY A 370 21.00 -15.37 -6.71
N LEU A 371 19.93 -14.62 -7.00
CA LEU A 371 19.39 -13.62 -6.06
C LEU A 371 18.04 -14.04 -5.48
N LEU A 372 17.90 -13.87 -4.18
CA LEU A 372 16.65 -13.94 -3.43
C LEU A 372 16.26 -12.51 -3.04
N ILE A 373 15.08 -12.08 -3.45
CA ILE A 373 14.52 -10.76 -3.18
C ILE A 373 13.37 -10.94 -2.22
N TYR A 374 13.50 -10.35 -1.04
CA TYR A 374 12.44 -10.28 -0.05
C TYR A 374 11.84 -8.88 -0.07
N ALA A 375 10.52 -8.78 -0.09
CA ALA A 375 9.83 -7.51 -0.06
C ALA A 375 8.55 -7.57 0.77
N THR A 376 8.17 -6.43 1.34
CA THR A 376 6.88 -6.24 1.99
C THR A 376 6.33 -4.85 1.67
N CYS A 377 5.02 -4.67 1.80
CA CYS A 377 4.39 -3.35 1.90
C CYS A 377 4.19 -2.92 3.37
N SER A 378 5.12 -3.30 4.25
CA SER A 378 5.13 -2.94 5.67
C SER A 378 6.19 -1.87 5.98
N LEU A 379 5.88 -1.04 6.96
CA LEU A 379 6.78 -0.06 7.55
C LEU A 379 7.50 -0.59 8.80
N TRP A 380 7.11 -1.75 9.33
CA TRP A 380 7.57 -2.26 10.62
C TRP A 380 8.90 -2.99 10.53
N LEU A 381 9.80 -2.74 11.49
CA LEU A 381 11.10 -3.41 11.56
C LEU A 381 10.95 -4.94 11.72
N ASP A 382 9.92 -5.38 12.47
CA ASP A 382 9.63 -6.79 12.77
C ASP A 382 9.42 -7.65 11.50
N GLU A 383 8.87 -7.03 10.45
CA GLU A 383 8.56 -7.67 9.17
C GLU A 383 9.63 -7.38 8.11
N ASN A 384 10.65 -6.57 8.42
CA ASN A 384 11.59 -6.05 7.44
C ASN A 384 13.02 -6.43 7.84
N GLU A 385 13.78 -5.49 8.40
CA GLU A 385 15.18 -5.67 8.76
C GLU A 385 15.37 -6.84 9.73
N ALA A 386 14.46 -7.04 10.68
CA ALA A 386 14.52 -8.15 11.64
C ALA A 386 14.41 -9.52 10.95
N GLN A 387 13.61 -9.63 9.88
CA GLN A 387 13.49 -10.86 9.10
C GLN A 387 14.79 -11.18 8.37
N ILE A 388 15.42 -10.17 7.75
CA ILE A 388 16.66 -10.35 7.02
C ILE A 388 17.83 -10.68 7.95
N ASP A 389 17.94 -9.98 9.07
CA ASP A 389 18.94 -10.24 10.09
C ASP A 389 18.79 -11.66 10.69
N ALA A 390 17.56 -12.10 10.97
CA ALA A 390 17.29 -13.46 11.41
C ALA A 390 17.64 -14.51 10.33
N PHE A 391 17.32 -14.25 9.06
CA PHE A 391 17.68 -15.12 7.95
C PHE A 391 19.20 -15.28 7.80
N LEU A 392 19.96 -14.17 7.79
CA LEU A 392 21.41 -14.20 7.63
C LEU A 392 22.12 -14.93 8.79
N ARG A 393 21.58 -14.87 10.01
CA ARG A 393 22.07 -15.69 11.13
C ARG A 393 21.86 -17.18 10.92
N ARG A 394 20.72 -17.59 10.35
CA ARG A 394 20.42 -18.99 10.06
C ARG A 394 21.16 -19.51 8.82
N HIS A 395 21.48 -18.61 7.89
CA HIS A 395 22.12 -18.90 6.60
C HIS A 395 23.42 -18.09 6.42
N PRO A 396 24.49 -18.37 7.20
CA PRO A 396 25.69 -17.53 7.24
C PRO A 396 26.51 -17.49 5.94
N ALA A 397 26.23 -18.37 4.98
CA ALA A 397 26.86 -18.37 3.66
C ALA A 397 26.17 -17.39 2.68
N TRP A 398 24.97 -16.92 3.00
CA TRP A 398 24.26 -15.89 2.24
C TRP A 398 24.77 -14.50 2.64
N ARG A 399 24.64 -13.55 1.71
CA ARG A 399 25.02 -12.15 1.95
C ARG A 399 24.02 -11.19 1.37
N LEU A 400 23.97 -9.97 1.90
CA LEU A 400 23.30 -8.85 1.24
C LEU A 400 24.03 -8.52 -0.05
N GLU A 401 23.27 -8.39 -1.13
CA GLU A 401 23.76 -7.93 -2.43
C GLU A 401 23.62 -6.42 -2.51
N PRO A 402 24.71 -5.67 -2.78
CA PRO A 402 24.64 -4.24 -2.98
C PRO A 402 23.61 -3.83 -4.04
N LEU A 403 22.74 -2.87 -3.70
CA LEU A 403 21.77 -2.36 -4.65
C LEU A 403 22.45 -1.57 -5.79
N PRO A 404 22.01 -1.73 -7.05
CA PRO A 404 22.53 -0.96 -8.17
C PRO A 404 22.42 0.55 -7.97
N ALA A 405 23.34 1.32 -8.58
CA ALA A 405 23.33 2.78 -8.55
C ALA A 405 22.02 3.39 -9.10
N THR A 406 21.36 2.70 -10.03
CA THR A 406 20.06 3.07 -10.57
C THR A 406 18.94 3.06 -9.53
N ILE A 407 19.10 2.31 -8.43
CA ILE A 407 18.17 2.28 -7.29
C ILE A 407 18.64 3.24 -6.20
N THR A 408 19.90 3.14 -5.78
CA THR A 408 20.43 3.90 -4.63
C THR A 408 20.48 5.41 -4.87
N ALA A 409 20.45 5.87 -6.12
CA ALA A 409 20.30 7.28 -6.46
C ALA A 409 18.91 7.86 -6.12
N PHE A 410 17.88 7.02 -5.98
CA PHE A 410 16.48 7.44 -5.78
C PHE A 410 15.87 6.91 -4.49
N VAL A 411 16.35 5.77 -3.98
CA VAL A 411 15.80 5.08 -2.82
C VAL A 411 16.87 4.94 -1.75
N ALA A 412 16.56 5.43 -0.56
CA ALA A 412 17.49 5.41 0.55
C ALA A 412 17.51 4.04 1.28
N PRO A 413 18.68 3.63 1.80
CA PRO A 413 18.76 2.49 2.71
C PRO A 413 18.04 2.77 4.03
N PRO A 414 17.65 1.72 4.78
CA PRO A 414 17.16 1.88 6.14
C PRO A 414 18.27 2.43 7.06
N ALA A 415 17.88 3.04 8.19
CA ALA A 415 18.82 3.57 9.19
C ALA A 415 19.45 2.48 10.09
N VAL A 416 19.44 1.22 9.63
CA VAL A 416 19.93 0.04 10.35
C VAL A 416 21.07 -0.57 9.54
N GLU A 417 22.18 -0.91 10.19
CA GLU A 417 23.33 -1.55 9.56
C GLU A 417 23.37 -3.07 9.81
N PRO A 418 23.82 -3.90 8.83
CA PRO A 418 24.27 -3.52 7.49
C PRO A 418 23.11 -3.20 6.53
N ALA A 419 23.19 -2.08 5.82
CA ALA A 419 22.09 -1.61 4.95
C ALA A 419 22.31 -1.82 3.45
N CYS A 420 23.49 -2.26 3.02
CA CYS A 420 23.95 -2.14 1.62
C CYS A 420 23.09 -2.86 0.56
N GLY A 421 22.28 -3.84 0.95
CA GLY A 421 21.34 -4.53 0.07
C GLY A 421 19.86 -4.31 0.39
N MET A 422 19.54 -3.33 1.24
CA MET A 422 18.19 -3.05 1.72
C MET A 422 17.75 -1.64 1.31
N ALA A 423 16.45 -1.47 1.11
CA ALA A 423 15.87 -0.17 0.75
C ALA A 423 14.46 0.00 1.32
N ARG A 424 14.11 1.24 1.64
CA ARG A 424 12.76 1.64 2.04
C ARG A 424 12.17 2.64 1.05
N ILE A 425 11.07 2.26 0.43
CA ILE A 425 10.21 3.20 -0.30
C ILE A 425 9.30 3.86 0.72
N ARG A 426 9.32 5.18 0.71
CA ARG A 426 8.66 6.01 1.72
C ARG A 426 7.58 6.90 1.13
N PRO A 427 6.39 6.96 1.73
CA PRO A 427 5.32 7.83 1.26
C PRO A 427 5.64 9.32 1.26
N ASP A 428 6.38 9.80 2.26
CA ASP A 428 6.71 11.23 2.42
C ASP A 428 7.77 11.73 1.44
N ILE A 429 8.61 10.84 0.91
CA ILE A 429 9.68 11.18 -0.05
C ILE A 429 9.27 10.83 -1.49
N HIS A 430 8.72 9.63 -1.69
CA HIS A 430 8.49 9.06 -3.03
C HIS A 430 7.04 9.22 -3.49
N GLY A 431 6.14 9.68 -2.59
CA GLY A 431 4.75 9.98 -2.88
C GLY A 431 3.83 8.77 -3.09
N GLY A 432 4.36 7.55 -3.23
CA GLY A 432 3.61 6.29 -3.33
C GLY A 432 3.36 5.63 -1.97
N ASP A 433 3.01 4.35 -1.95
CA ASP A 433 2.90 3.60 -0.71
C ASP A 433 4.27 3.30 -0.08
N GLY A 434 4.25 2.83 1.17
CA GLY A 434 5.43 2.39 1.90
C GLY A 434 5.80 0.94 1.57
N PHE A 435 7.06 0.71 1.23
CA PHE A 435 7.60 -0.64 0.99
C PHE A 435 8.98 -0.80 1.59
N PHE A 436 9.35 -2.06 1.79
CA PHE A 436 10.71 -2.49 2.06
C PHE A 436 11.09 -3.58 1.07
N PHE A 437 12.36 -3.62 0.68
CA PHE A 437 12.93 -4.80 0.06
C PHE A 437 14.40 -4.99 0.42
N ALA A 438 14.84 -6.25 0.35
CA ALA A 438 16.22 -6.67 0.52
C ALA A 438 16.60 -7.64 -0.59
N VAL A 439 17.82 -7.49 -1.12
CA VAL A 439 18.40 -8.39 -2.10
C VAL A 439 19.50 -9.21 -1.43
N LEU A 440 19.37 -10.52 -1.51
CA LEU A 440 20.26 -11.51 -0.91
C LEU A 440 20.88 -12.34 -2.02
N ARG A 441 22.18 -12.62 -1.94
CA ARG A 441 22.89 -13.45 -2.90
C ARG A 441 23.19 -14.82 -2.30
N ALA A 442 22.86 -15.87 -3.07
CA ALA A 442 23.12 -17.25 -2.71
C ALA A 442 24.64 -17.55 -2.72
N PRO A 443 25.12 -18.47 -1.88
CA PRO A 443 26.50 -18.96 -1.96
C PRO A 443 26.79 -19.61 -3.33
N ILE A 444 28.09 -19.68 -3.67
CA ILE A 444 28.60 -20.31 -4.90
C ILE A 444 28.70 -21.83 -4.72
#